data_AF-A0A0J8VL23-F1
#
_entry.id   AF-A0A0J8VL23-F1
#
_cell.length_a   1.000
_cell.length_b   1.000
_cell.length_c   1.000
_cell.angle_alpha   90.00
_cell.angle_beta   90.00
_cell.angle_gamma   90.00
#
_symmetry.space_group_name_H-M   'P 1'
#
loop_
_entity.id
_entity.type
_entity.pdbx_description
1 polymer ?
#
loop_
_entity_poly.entity_id
_entity_poly.type
_entity_poly.pdbx_seq_one_letter_code
_entity_poly.pdbx_strand_id
1 'polypeptide(L)' 'MFSFDKLITPRIISALYIITLAFLVIAAVLTFFTRGFNAAGIMLLIMAVFARIFFECIMVTFKNNEYLRRIAESLEKK' A
#
# COMPACT_ATOMS: atom_id res chain seq x y z
N MET A 1 11.11 16.53 -21.43
CA MET A 1 11.36 15.42 -20.48
C MET A 1 10.44 15.64 -19.30
N PHE A 2 9.36 14.87 -19.17
CA PHE A 2 8.40 15.04 -18.06
C PHE A 2 9.16 14.85 -16.75
N SER A 3 9.34 15.93 -16.01
CA SER A 3 9.91 15.94 -14.68
C SER A 3 8.94 15.20 -13.76
N PHE A 4 9.20 13.91 -13.58
CA PHE A 4 8.68 13.08 -12.49
C PHE A 4 9.32 13.48 -11.14
N ASP A 5 9.76 14.73 -10.94
CA ASP A 5 10.56 15.15 -9.77
C ASP A 5 9.77 15.25 -8.47
N LYS A 6 8.45 15.03 -8.54
CA LYS A 6 7.68 14.58 -7.39
C LYS A 6 6.79 13.45 -7.87
N LEU A 7 7.28 12.23 -7.80
CA LEU A 7 6.38 11.08 -7.65
C LEU A 7 5.56 11.37 -6.38
N ILE A 8 4.40 12.01 -6.53
CA ILE A 8 3.36 12.11 -5.48
C ILE A 8 2.85 10.68 -5.18
N THR A 9 3.05 9.75 -6.13
CA THR A 9 2.66 8.35 -6.12
C THR A 9 2.98 7.60 -4.82
N PRO A 10 4.23 7.55 -4.31
CA PRO A 10 4.53 6.90 -3.03
C PRO A 10 3.78 7.50 -1.83
N ARG A 11 3.54 8.83 -1.81
CA ARG A 11 2.74 9.46 -0.76
C ARG A 11 1.25 9.11 -0.88
N ILE A 12 0.72 9.07 -2.09
CA ILE A 12 -0.66 8.65 -2.36
C ILE A 12 -0.87 7.19 -1.95
N ILE A 13 0.07 6.30 -2.29
CA ILE A 13 0.01 4.89 -1.94
C ILE A 13 0.03 4.70 -0.42
N SER A 14 0.86 5.47 0.30
CA SER A 14 0.89 5.43 1.76
C SER A 14 -0.44 5.90 2.37
N ALA A 15 -1.06 6.96 1.84
CA ALA A 15 -2.37 7.42 2.28
C ALA A 15 -3.46 6.37 2.00
N LEU A 16 -3.47 5.79 0.80
CA LEU A 16 -4.40 4.71 0.43
C LEU A 16 -4.23 3.47 1.29
N TYR A 17 -2.99 3.11 1.65
CA TYR A 17 -2.70 2.01 2.57
C TYR A 17 -3.40 2.22 3.92
N ILE A 18 -3.20 3.40 4.54
CA ILE A 18 -3.78 3.72 5.85
C ILE A 18 -5.32 3.71 5.76
N ILE A 19 -5.88 4.33 4.72
CA ILE A 19 -7.32 4.39 4.50
C ILE A 19 -7.89 2.97 4.33
N THR A 20 -7.28 2.15 3.47
CA THR A 20 -7.75 0.77 3.20
C THR A 20 -7.68 -0.08 4.46
N LEU A 21 -6.58 0.01 5.22
CA LEU A 21 -6.43 -0.71 6.47
C LEU A 21 -7.49 -0.29 7.50
N ALA A 22 -7.72 1.01 7.66
CA ALA A 22 -8.74 1.55 8.55
C ALA A 22 -10.14 1.06 8.17
N PHE A 23 -10.49 1.09 6.87
CA PHE A 23 -11.77 0.59 6.39
C PHE A 23 -11.97 -0.90 6.69
N LEU A 24 -10.96 -1.74 6.45
CA LEU A 24 -11.05 -3.19 6.71
C LEU A 24 -11.20 -3.48 8.20
N VAL A 25 -10.47 -2.77 9.06
CA VAL A 25 -10.59 -2.92 10.52
C VAL A 25 -11.95 -2.43 11.02
N ILE A 26 -12.41 -1.26 10.59
CA ILE A 26 -13.74 -0.73 10.97
C ILE A 26 -14.84 -1.69 10.50
N ALA A 27 -14.76 -2.19 9.28
CA ALA A 27 -15.72 -3.16 8.75
C ALA A 27 -15.73 -4.47 9.56
N ALA A 28 -14.56 -4.97 9.97
CA ALA A 28 -14.47 -6.15 10.83
C ALA A 28 -15.13 -5.92 12.19
N VAL A 29 -14.85 -4.77 12.83
CA VAL A 29 -15.45 -4.37 14.10
C VAL A 29 -16.97 -4.28 13.97
N LEU A 30 -17.49 -3.55 12.98
CA LEU A 30 -18.93 -3.43 12.74
C LEU A 30 -19.60 -4.79 12.48
N THR A 31 -18.91 -5.68 11.78
CA THR A 31 -19.40 -7.05 11.53
C THR A 31 -19.53 -7.84 12.84
N PHE A 32 -18.56 -7.71 13.75
CA PHE A 32 -18.63 -8.36 15.05
C PHE A 32 -19.73 -7.78 15.95
N PHE A 33 -19.95 -6.47 15.92
CA PHE A 33 -21.04 -5.83 16.69
C PHE A 33 -22.43 -6.24 16.17
N THR A 34 -22.61 -6.39 14.86
CA THR A 34 -23.92 -6.65 14.26
C THR A 34 -24.29 -8.13 14.21
N ARG A 35 -23.30 -9.02 14.03
CA ARG A 35 -23.53 -10.46 13.80
C ARG A 35 -22.83 -11.36 14.83
N GLY A 36 -22.21 -10.78 15.85
CA GLY A 36 -21.38 -11.51 16.80
C GLY A 36 -20.06 -11.98 16.18
N PHE A 37 -19.29 -12.75 16.94
CA PHE A 37 -18.03 -13.32 16.47
C PHE A 37 -18.28 -14.33 15.34
N ASN A 38 -17.90 -13.99 14.12
CA ASN A 38 -18.21 -14.77 12.92
C ASN A 38 -17.04 -14.86 11.93
N ALA A 39 -17.13 -15.82 11.01
CA ALA A 39 -16.11 -16.05 10.00
C ALA A 39 -15.90 -14.83 9.08
N ALA A 40 -16.96 -14.05 8.81
CA ALA A 40 -16.87 -12.86 7.97
C ALA A 40 -15.97 -11.77 8.58
N GLY A 41 -16.12 -11.48 9.87
CA GLY A 41 -15.27 -10.51 10.56
C GLY A 41 -13.81 -10.98 10.66
N ILE A 42 -13.58 -12.28 10.88
CA ILE A 42 -12.22 -12.86 10.86
C ILE A 42 -11.61 -12.73 9.45
N MET A 43 -12.38 -13.00 8.40
CA MET A 43 -11.92 -12.90 7.02
C MET A 43 -11.52 -11.47 6.66
N LEU A 44 -12.24 -10.45 7.16
CA LEU A 44 -11.87 -9.04 6.98
C LEU A 44 -10.53 -8.69 7.65
N LEU A 45 -10.24 -9.27 8.83
CA LEU A 45 -8.94 -9.09 9.48
C LEU A 45 -7.81 -9.78 8.72
N ILE A 46 -8.06 -10.99 8.19
CA ILE A 46 -7.09 -11.68 7.32
C ILE A 46 -6.83 -10.83 6.06
N MET A 47 -7.87 -10.28 5.44
CA MET A 47 -7.73 -9.38 4.30
C MET A 47 -6.95 -8.11 4.65
N ALA A 48 -7.06 -7.58 5.87
CA ALA A 48 -6.23 -6.45 6.30
C ALA A 48 -4.73 -6.79 6.34
N VAL A 49 -4.38 -8.02 6.74
CA VAL A 49 -2.99 -8.51 6.69
C VAL A 49 -2.51 -8.62 5.24
N PHE A 50 -3.32 -9.19 4.35
CA PHE A 50 -2.98 -9.26 2.93
C PHE A 50 -2.85 -7.88 2.28
N ALA A 51 -3.72 -6.93 2.62
CA ALA A 51 -3.63 -5.55 2.15
C ALA A 51 -2.29 -4.93 2.56
N ARG A 52 -1.82 -5.16 3.80
CA ARG A 52 -0.50 -4.70 4.23
C ARG A 52 0.63 -5.24 3.37
N ILE A 53 0.67 -6.55 3.16
CA ILE A 53 1.69 -7.21 2.33
C ILE A 53 1.65 -6.62 0.91
N PHE A 54 0.47 -6.47 0.34
CA PHE A 54 0.27 -5.93 -1.01
C PHE A 54 0.79 -4.49 -1.13
N PHE A 55 0.43 -3.60 -0.20
CA PHE A 55 0.91 -2.21 -0.23
C PHE A 55 2.41 -2.09 0.02
N GLU A 56 3.00 -2.94 0.87
CA GLU A 56 4.45 -3.02 1.07
C GLU A 56 5.16 -3.45 -0.23
N CYS A 57 4.64 -4.46 -0.94
CA CYS A 57 5.17 -4.87 -2.24
C CYS A 57 5.13 -3.73 -3.27
N ILE A 58 4.01 -3.02 -3.38
CA ILE A 58 3.90 -1.87 -4.28
C ILE A 58 4.97 -0.82 -3.96
N MET A 59 5.13 -0.46 -2.69
CA MET A 59 6.13 0.53 -2.26
C MET A 59 7.56 0.09 -2.61
N VAL A 60 7.87 -1.19 -2.45
CA VAL A 60 9.18 -1.75 -2.85
C VAL A 60 9.39 -1.63 -4.35
N THR A 61 8.38 -1.93 -5.18
CA THR A 61 8.49 -1.76 -6.64
C THR A 61 8.78 -0.31 -7.04
N PHE A 62 8.12 0.67 -6.41
CA PHE A 62 8.40 2.08 -6.68
C PHE A 62 9.83 2.47 -6.30
N LYS A 63 10.32 2.00 -5.14
CA LYS A 63 11.71 2.22 -4.75
C LYS A 63 12.69 1.60 -5.75
N ASN A 64 12.42 0.38 -6.22
CA ASN A 64 13.25 -0.30 -7.22
C ASN A 64 13.32 0.48 -8.54
N ASN A 65 12.19 1.03 -9.00
CA ASN A 65 12.17 1.87 -10.19
C ASN A 65 12.99 3.16 -10.01
N GLU A 66 12.94 3.77 -8.82
CA GLU A 66 13.77 4.94 -8.51
C GLU A 66 15.27 4.59 -8.49
N TYR A 67 15.65 3.44 -7.93
CA TYR A 67 17.04 2.96 -7.95
C TYR A 67 17.54 2.73 -9.38
N LEU A 68 16.75 2.09 -10.24
CA LEU A 68 17.10 1.89 -11.65
C LEU A 68 17.30 3.22 -12.38
N ARG A 69 16.42 4.21 -12.13
CA ARG A 69 16.58 5.55 -12.70
C ARG A 69 17.89 6.20 -12.25
N ARG A 70 18.23 6.15 -10.96
CA ARG A 70 19.49 6.70 -10.43
C ARG A 70 20.73 6.03 -11.04
N ILE A 71 20.67 4.71 -11.27
CA ILE A 71 21.76 3.97 -11.93
C ILE A 71 21.91 4.45 -13.37
N ALA A 72 20.81 4.56 -14.13
CA ALA A 72 20.86 5.05 -15.51
C ALA A 72 21.43 6.47 -15.61
N GLU A 73 20.97 7.40 -14.76
CA GLU A 73 21.49 8.77 -14.69
C GLU A 73 23.00 8.82 -14.32
N SER A 74 23.48 7.87 -13.51
CA SER A 74 24.91 7.78 -13.16
C SER A 74 25.78 7.25 -14.29
N LEU A 75 25.22 6.42 -15.17
CA LEU A 75 25.90 5.87 -16.34
C LEU A 75 25.97 6.91 -17.48
N GLU A 76 24.95 7.75 -17.65
CA GLU A 76 24.93 8.83 -18.66
C GLU A 76 25.91 9.98 -18.34
N LYS A 77 26.32 10.13 -17.07
CA LYS A 77 27.30 11.15 -16.65
C LYS A 77 28.76 10.70 -16.79
N LYS A 78 29.01 9.46 -17.20
CA LYS A 78 30.34 8.95 -17.56
C LYS A 78 30.56 9.05 -19.06
#